data_AF-A0A9C7GB25-F1
#
_entry.id   AF-A0A9C7GB25-F1
#
_cell.length_a   1.000
_cell.length_b   1.000
_cell.length_c   1.000
_cell.angle_alpha   90.00
_cell.angle_beta   90.00
_cell.angle_gamma   90.00
#
_symmetry.space_group_name_H-M   'P 1'
#
loop_
_entity.id
_entity.type
_entity.pdbx_description
1 polymer ?
#
loop_
_entity_poly.entity_id
_entity_poly.type
_entity_poly.pdbx_seq_one_letter_code
_entity_poly.pdbx_strand_id
1 'polypeptide(L)'
;MYIPHAVCDGGDLDCGSGLLLIIKKAMDPLNKNEILEVRSREKTVAEDLPAWCRMVKHKFLGFQPGDNTTRYFIQKGSNQTELNHDLEAARGYKWSIRVQAEKDLSAKVHSRNHTFFVGQPADFSPKVNAPSSIDYLLTALASCLVVGYKAQASKRNVVIDHMEFSLKGGLDNVLYHLELEDEGSPKVNQIIGTFYISSPDAEETLEEIWRSTLVRSPIYQTLTQSIDININLAIVI
;
A
#
# COMPACT_ATOMS: atom_id res chain seq x y z
N MET A 1 -32.46 -14.96 -3.10
CA MET A 1 -31.31 -14.90 -2.18
C MET A 1 -30.18 -15.69 -2.81
N TYR A 2 -28.98 -15.12 -2.98
CA TYR A 2 -27.85 -15.84 -3.57
C TYR A 2 -27.14 -16.66 -2.49
N ILE A 3 -26.84 -17.93 -2.78
CA ILE A 3 -26.07 -18.80 -1.88
C ILE A 3 -24.65 -18.92 -2.46
N PRO A 4 -23.65 -18.27 -1.83
CA PRO A 4 -22.27 -18.35 -2.30
C PRO A 4 -21.64 -19.69 -1.97
N HIS A 5 -20.75 -20.14 -2.85
CA HIS A 5 -19.94 -21.35 -2.71
C HIS A 5 -18.53 -21.02 -2.17
N ALA A 6 -18.06 -19.79 -2.38
CA ALA A 6 -16.87 -19.23 -1.76
C ALA A 6 -17.07 -17.75 -1.44
N VAL A 7 -16.21 -17.22 -0.56
CA VAL A 7 -16.19 -15.83 -0.17
C VAL A 7 -14.75 -15.32 -0.23
N CYS A 8 -14.54 -14.11 -0.74
CA CYS A 8 -13.29 -13.38 -0.57
C CYS A 8 -13.54 -11.94 -0.10
N ASP A 9 -12.69 -11.45 0.82
CA ASP A 9 -12.72 -10.07 1.29
C ASP A 9 -11.61 -9.26 0.59
N GLY A 10 -12.05 -8.24 -0.15
CA GLY A 10 -11.22 -7.30 -0.88
C GLY A 10 -10.69 -6.14 -0.05
N GLY A 11 -11.25 -5.88 1.13
CA GLY A 11 -10.92 -4.69 1.89
C GLY A 11 -11.33 -3.40 1.17
N ASP A 12 -10.43 -2.43 1.22
CA ASP A 12 -10.47 -1.17 0.47
C ASP A 12 -9.66 -1.23 -0.84
N LEU A 13 -9.36 -2.44 -1.37
CA LEU A 13 -8.63 -2.55 -2.63
C LEU A 13 -9.57 -2.28 -3.82
N ASP A 14 -9.12 -1.45 -4.75
CA ASP A 14 -9.77 -1.29 -6.05
C ASP A 14 -9.39 -2.42 -7.03
N CYS A 15 -10.12 -2.51 -8.15
CA CYS A 15 -9.90 -3.53 -9.18
C CYS A 15 -8.50 -3.49 -9.83
N GLY A 16 -7.90 -2.30 -9.99
CA GLY A 16 -6.58 -2.11 -10.58
C GLY A 16 -5.41 -2.33 -9.61
N SER A 17 -5.64 -2.17 -8.31
CA SER A 17 -4.63 -2.26 -7.24
C SER A 17 -4.51 -3.66 -6.62
N GLY A 18 -5.16 -4.67 -7.23
CA GLY A 18 -4.96 -6.08 -6.90
C GLY A 18 -6.21 -6.84 -6.46
N LEU A 19 -7.37 -6.19 -6.29
CA LEU A 19 -8.62 -6.89 -5.95
C LEU A 19 -8.94 -7.99 -6.97
N LEU A 20 -8.74 -7.72 -8.27
CA LEU A 20 -9.01 -8.70 -9.33
C LEU A 20 -8.14 -9.95 -9.20
N LEU A 21 -6.90 -9.85 -8.69
CA LEU A 21 -6.06 -11.03 -8.44
C LEU A 21 -6.63 -11.88 -7.29
N ILE A 22 -7.14 -11.23 -6.24
CA ILE A 22 -7.80 -11.92 -5.12
C ILE A 22 -9.06 -12.64 -5.60
N ILE A 23 -9.90 -11.95 -6.39
CA ILE A 23 -11.12 -12.51 -6.98
C ILE A 23 -10.77 -13.69 -7.89
N LYS A 24 -9.80 -13.54 -8.81
CA LYS A 24 -9.39 -14.62 -9.72
C LYS A 24 -8.89 -15.83 -8.93
N LYS A 25 -8.08 -15.64 -7.89
CA LYS A 25 -7.60 -16.71 -7.01
C LYS A 25 -8.73 -17.43 -6.26
N ALA A 26 -9.73 -16.70 -5.76
CA ALA A 26 -10.87 -17.29 -5.05
C ALA A 26 -11.88 -17.96 -6.01
N MET A 27 -11.97 -17.48 -7.25
CA MET A 27 -12.82 -18.03 -8.31
C MET A 27 -12.22 -19.29 -8.94
N ASP A 28 -10.89 -19.42 -8.98
CA ASP A 28 -10.16 -20.54 -9.59
C ASP A 28 -10.65 -21.94 -9.15
N PRO A 29 -10.81 -22.24 -7.85
CA PRO A 29 -11.27 -23.57 -7.41
C PRO A 29 -12.77 -23.84 -7.65
N LEU A 30 -13.57 -22.84 -8.00
CA LEU A 30 -15.01 -23.01 -8.19
C LEU A 30 -15.34 -23.75 -9.50
N ASN A 31 -16.43 -24.50 -9.50
CA ASN A 31 -17.01 -25.09 -10.71
C ASN A 31 -17.79 -24.06 -11.52
N LYS A 32 -18.05 -24.36 -12.79
CA LYS A 32 -18.93 -23.54 -13.64
C LYS A 32 -20.29 -23.38 -12.97
N ASN A 33 -20.85 -22.18 -13.05
CA ASN A 33 -22.12 -21.76 -12.43
C ASN A 33 -22.11 -21.63 -10.89
N GLU A 34 -21.03 -21.98 -10.20
CA GLU A 34 -20.90 -21.69 -8.77
C GLU A 34 -20.71 -20.19 -8.53
N ILE A 35 -21.07 -19.74 -7.34
CA ILE A 35 -21.17 -18.31 -7.00
C ILE A 35 -20.06 -17.94 -6.01
N LEU A 36 -19.26 -16.93 -6.36
CA LEU A 36 -18.35 -16.25 -5.44
C LEU A 36 -19.03 -15.02 -4.86
N GLU A 37 -18.93 -14.84 -3.55
CA GLU A 37 -19.20 -13.58 -2.88
C GLU A 37 -17.89 -12.78 -2.73
N VAL A 38 -17.91 -11.52 -3.19
CA VAL A 38 -16.83 -10.56 -2.99
C VAL A 38 -17.32 -9.49 -2.02
N ARG A 39 -16.62 -9.31 -0.90
CA ARG A 39 -16.87 -8.21 0.05
C ARG A 39 -15.91 -7.08 -0.24
N SER A 40 -16.42 -5.86 -0.40
CA SER A 40 -15.59 -4.67 -0.62
C SER A 40 -16.15 -3.45 0.11
N ARG A 41 -15.25 -2.57 0.53
CA ARG A 41 -15.54 -1.23 1.07
C ARG A 41 -15.21 -0.13 0.06
N GLU A 42 -14.45 -0.47 -0.99
CA GLU A 42 -14.10 0.45 -2.06
C GLU A 42 -15.30 0.69 -2.98
N LYS A 43 -15.63 1.97 -3.19
CA LYS A 43 -16.82 2.43 -3.91
C LYS A 43 -16.72 2.18 -5.41
N THR A 44 -15.53 2.32 -5.99
CA THR A 44 -15.31 2.15 -7.44
C THR A 44 -15.61 0.72 -7.91
N VAL A 45 -15.56 -0.27 -7.01
CA VAL A 45 -15.88 -1.67 -7.30
C VAL A 45 -17.30 -1.85 -7.85
N ALA A 46 -18.25 -1.00 -7.46
CA ALA A 46 -19.62 -1.06 -7.98
C ALA A 46 -19.71 -0.87 -9.51
N GLU A 47 -18.80 -0.06 -10.08
CA GLU A 47 -18.77 0.25 -11.51
C GLU A 47 -17.81 -0.69 -12.27
N ASP A 48 -16.64 -0.94 -11.69
CA ASP A 48 -15.56 -1.70 -12.33
C ASP A 48 -15.84 -3.21 -12.38
N LEU A 49 -16.37 -3.77 -11.29
CA LEU A 49 -16.54 -5.22 -11.16
C LEU A 49 -17.52 -5.82 -12.18
N PRO A 50 -18.69 -5.20 -12.45
CA PRO A 50 -19.58 -5.67 -13.52
C PRO A 50 -18.93 -5.60 -14.91
N ALA A 51 -18.12 -4.56 -15.18
CA ALA A 51 -17.41 -4.42 -16.44
C ALA A 51 -16.37 -5.53 -16.63
N TRP A 52 -15.58 -5.80 -15.58
CA TRP A 52 -14.63 -6.90 -15.57
C TRP A 52 -15.32 -8.26 -15.76
N CYS A 53 -16.43 -8.52 -15.07
CA CYS A 53 -17.19 -9.78 -15.22
C CYS A 53 -17.59 -10.03 -16.69
N ARG A 54 -18.08 -9.00 -17.40
CA ARG A 54 -18.42 -9.10 -18.82
C ARG A 54 -17.20 -9.46 -19.67
N MET A 55 -16.06 -8.82 -19.42
CA MET A 55 -14.82 -9.05 -20.16
C MET A 55 -14.31 -10.49 -20.03
N VAL A 56 -14.35 -11.05 -18.80
CA VAL A 56 -13.87 -12.42 -18.53
C VAL A 56 -14.97 -13.48 -18.64
N LYS A 57 -16.16 -13.11 -19.15
CA LYS A 57 -17.33 -13.98 -19.35
C LYS A 57 -17.85 -14.62 -18.04
N HIS A 58 -17.67 -13.96 -16.91
CA HIS A 58 -18.40 -14.28 -15.67
C HIS A 58 -19.75 -13.57 -15.65
N LYS A 59 -20.72 -14.11 -14.92
CA LYS A 59 -22.04 -13.49 -14.79
C LYS A 59 -22.14 -12.74 -13.47
N PHE A 60 -22.23 -11.41 -13.55
CA PHE A 60 -22.53 -10.57 -12.38
C PHE A 60 -24.01 -10.73 -12.02
N LEU A 61 -24.28 -11.19 -10.80
CA LEU A 61 -25.65 -11.46 -10.34
C LEU A 61 -26.27 -10.25 -9.62
N GLY A 62 -25.45 -9.35 -9.08
CA GLY A 62 -25.90 -8.17 -8.35
C GLY A 62 -25.08 -7.96 -7.08
N PHE A 63 -25.57 -7.03 -6.26
CA PHE A 63 -24.97 -6.70 -4.96
C PHE A 63 -26.03 -6.60 -3.88
N GLN A 64 -25.60 -6.73 -2.63
CA GLN A 64 -26.42 -6.55 -1.43
C GLN A 64 -25.64 -5.75 -0.39
N PRO A 65 -26.33 -4.94 0.45
CA PRO A 65 -25.68 -4.37 1.62
C PRO A 65 -25.21 -5.49 2.55
N GLY A 66 -24.03 -5.34 3.12
CA GLY A 66 -23.50 -6.14 4.22
C GLY A 66 -23.09 -5.26 5.39
N ASP A 67 -22.58 -5.88 6.45
CA ASP A 67 -22.07 -5.15 7.62
C ASP A 67 -20.82 -4.37 7.22
N ASN A 68 -20.93 -3.04 7.20
CA ASN A 68 -19.87 -2.09 6.80
C ASN A 68 -19.20 -2.39 5.45
N THR A 69 -19.85 -3.17 4.57
CA THR A 69 -19.32 -3.61 3.28
C THR A 69 -20.44 -3.73 2.25
N THR A 70 -20.09 -3.71 0.96
CA THR A 70 -20.98 -4.15 -0.11
C THR A 70 -20.61 -5.58 -0.51
N ARG A 71 -21.61 -6.47 -0.58
CA ARG A 71 -21.47 -7.87 -0.99
C ARG A 71 -21.84 -8.01 -2.46
N TYR A 72 -20.90 -8.39 -3.30
CA TYR A 72 -21.11 -8.61 -4.73
C TYR A 72 -21.14 -10.11 -5.03
N PHE A 73 -22.04 -10.53 -5.93
CA PHE A 73 -22.21 -11.93 -6.27
C PHE A 73 -21.85 -12.18 -7.73
N ILE A 74 -20.89 -13.06 -7.96
CA ILE A 74 -20.36 -13.38 -9.28
C ILE A 74 -20.52 -14.88 -9.51
N GLN A 75 -21.22 -15.26 -10.58
CA GLN A 75 -21.32 -16.64 -11.01
C GLN A 75 -20.21 -16.97 -12.02
N LYS A 76 -19.47 -18.06 -11.76
CA LYS A 76 -18.36 -18.50 -12.61
C LYS A 76 -18.84 -18.88 -14.00
N GLY A 77 -18.19 -18.31 -15.00
CA GLY A 77 -18.41 -18.58 -16.42
C GLY A 77 -17.70 -19.84 -16.94
N SER A 78 -17.76 -20.06 -18.25
CA SER A 78 -17.24 -21.26 -18.92
C SER A 78 -15.73 -21.28 -19.16
N ASN A 79 -15.01 -20.20 -18.85
CA ASN A 79 -13.59 -20.05 -19.14
C ASN A 79 -12.84 -19.59 -17.89
N GLN A 80 -11.72 -20.24 -17.61
CA GLN A 80 -10.62 -19.63 -16.87
C GLN A 80 -9.32 -20.33 -17.25
N THR A 81 -8.33 -19.56 -17.71
CA THR A 81 -7.02 -19.45 -17.02
C THR A 81 -6.15 -18.45 -17.76
N GLU A 82 -6.26 -17.17 -17.39
CA GLU A 82 -5.12 -16.24 -17.48
C GLU A 82 -4.51 -15.99 -16.09
N LEU A 83 -5.03 -16.61 -15.01
CA LEU A 83 -4.55 -16.38 -13.65
C LEU A 83 -3.03 -16.59 -13.54
N ASN A 84 -2.49 -17.66 -14.13
CA ASN A 84 -1.04 -17.88 -14.12
C ASN A 84 -0.28 -16.76 -14.85
N HIS A 85 -0.76 -16.31 -16.01
CA HIS A 85 -0.16 -15.20 -16.75
C HIS A 85 -0.27 -13.87 -16.00
N ASP A 86 -1.44 -13.58 -15.40
CA ASP A 86 -1.66 -12.39 -14.58
C ASP A 86 -0.75 -12.39 -13.35
N LEU A 87 -0.58 -13.55 -12.71
CA LEU A 87 0.32 -13.71 -11.57
C LEU A 87 1.79 -13.55 -11.99
N GLU A 88 2.19 -14.06 -13.15
CA GLU A 88 3.53 -13.86 -13.71
C GLU A 88 3.79 -12.39 -14.06
N ALA A 89 2.83 -11.72 -14.71
CA ALA A 89 2.90 -10.30 -15.00
C ALA A 89 3.00 -9.46 -13.72
N ALA A 90 2.23 -9.80 -12.68
CA ALA A 90 2.30 -9.15 -11.39
C ALA A 90 3.66 -9.39 -10.69
N ARG A 91 4.22 -10.60 -10.76
CA ARG A 91 5.56 -10.92 -10.21
C ARG A 91 6.67 -10.13 -10.91
N GLY A 92 6.53 -9.87 -12.20
CA GLY A 92 7.50 -9.14 -13.01
C GLY A 92 7.27 -7.63 -13.08
N TYR A 93 6.25 -7.08 -12.42
CA TYR A 93 5.89 -5.67 -12.55
C TYR A 93 7.05 -4.77 -12.09
N LYS A 94 7.37 -3.76 -12.90
CA LYS A 94 8.40 -2.77 -12.61
C LYS A 94 7.77 -1.38 -12.57
N TRP A 95 8.05 -0.66 -11.49
CA TRP A 95 7.76 0.76 -11.39
C TRP A 95 8.81 1.56 -12.17
N SER A 96 8.38 2.63 -12.86
CA SER A 96 9.27 3.52 -13.62
C SER A 96 8.95 4.97 -13.31
N ILE A 97 10.00 5.78 -13.18
CA ILE A 97 9.92 7.24 -13.01
C ILE A 97 10.85 7.92 -14.02
N ARG A 98 10.61 9.21 -14.28
CA ARG A 98 11.56 10.07 -15.01
C ARG A 98 11.89 11.28 -14.16
N VAL A 99 13.16 11.67 -14.15
CA VAL A 99 13.65 12.81 -13.37
C VAL A 99 14.38 13.76 -14.32
N GLN A 100 14.08 15.05 -14.23
CA GLN A 100 14.70 16.10 -15.02
C GLN A 100 15.30 17.15 -14.07
N ALA A 101 16.53 17.57 -14.32
CA ALA A 101 17.15 18.67 -13.58
C ALA A 101 16.45 20.00 -13.92
N GLU A 102 16.26 20.83 -12.90
CA GLU A 102 15.78 22.21 -13.05
C GLU A 102 16.95 23.21 -13.04
N LYS A 103 16.65 24.51 -13.13
CA LYS A 103 17.68 25.57 -13.15
C LYS A 103 18.36 25.79 -11.79
N ASP A 104 17.62 25.59 -10.71
CA ASP A 104 18.13 25.62 -9.34
C ASP A 104 18.58 24.21 -8.92
N LEU A 105 19.01 24.06 -7.66
CA LEU A 105 19.38 22.77 -7.10
C LEU A 105 18.14 21.94 -6.74
N SER A 106 17.31 21.68 -7.75
CA SER A 106 16.11 20.87 -7.66
C SER A 106 15.91 19.99 -8.90
N ALA A 107 15.01 19.02 -8.78
CA ALA A 107 14.65 18.12 -9.87
C ALA A 107 13.14 17.96 -9.96
N LYS A 108 12.62 17.93 -11.18
CA LYS A 108 11.22 17.61 -11.49
C LYS A 108 11.08 16.12 -11.78
N VAL A 109 10.17 15.47 -11.04
CA VAL A 109 9.92 14.03 -11.14
C VAL A 109 8.55 13.78 -11.75
N HIS A 110 8.52 12.91 -12.75
CA HIS A 110 7.30 12.37 -13.35
C HIS A 110 7.13 10.91 -12.94
N SER A 111 6.03 10.61 -12.25
CA SER A 111 5.67 9.26 -11.82
C SER A 111 4.18 9.02 -12.10
N ARG A 112 3.89 8.11 -13.03
CA ARG A 112 2.52 7.88 -13.54
C ARG A 112 1.87 9.21 -13.99
N ASN A 113 0.69 9.51 -13.47
CA ASN A 113 -0.08 10.73 -13.70
C ASN A 113 0.28 11.88 -12.74
N HIS A 114 1.37 11.76 -11.98
CA HIS A 114 1.81 12.76 -11.00
C HIS A 114 3.14 13.41 -11.39
N THR A 115 3.26 14.68 -11.03
CA THR A 115 4.49 15.45 -11.14
C THR A 115 4.77 16.14 -9.81
N PHE A 116 6.00 16.07 -9.32
CA PHE A 116 6.44 16.72 -8.09
C PHE A 116 7.90 17.16 -8.20
N PHE A 117 8.37 17.94 -7.22
CA PHE A 117 9.72 18.46 -7.18
C PHE A 117 10.50 17.87 -6.01
N VAL A 118 11.80 17.65 -6.20
CA VAL A 118 12.73 17.18 -5.18
C VAL A 118 13.84 18.22 -5.05
N GLY A 119 14.09 18.69 -3.83
CA GLY A 119 15.12 19.67 -3.50
C GLY A 119 16.47 19.04 -3.18
N GLN A 120 17.34 19.86 -2.61
CA GLN A 120 18.69 19.46 -2.21
C GLN A 120 18.68 18.37 -1.13
N PRO A 121 19.60 17.40 -1.17
CA PRO A 121 19.68 16.37 -0.12
C PRO A 121 20.07 16.93 1.26
N ALA A 122 20.92 17.96 1.31
CA ALA A 122 21.30 18.65 2.53
C ALA A 122 20.87 20.11 2.48
N ASP A 123 19.67 20.37 2.98
CA ASP A 123 19.17 21.71 3.28
C ASP A 123 18.69 21.73 4.73
N PHE A 124 19.32 22.56 5.56
CA PHE A 124 19.03 22.63 7.00
C PHE A 124 17.90 23.63 7.32
N SER A 125 17.34 24.30 6.31
CA SER A 125 16.22 25.20 6.49
C SER A 125 14.93 24.41 6.78
N PRO A 126 14.13 24.79 7.79
CA PRO A 126 12.79 24.26 7.94
C PRO A 126 11.82 24.73 6.84
N LYS A 127 12.25 25.71 6.02
CA LYS A 127 11.47 26.27 4.91
C LYS A 127 12.24 26.04 3.61
N VAL A 128 11.84 25.01 2.86
CA VAL A 128 12.42 24.64 1.57
C VAL A 128 11.36 24.76 0.46
N ASN A 129 11.80 25.02 -0.77
CA ASN A 129 10.89 25.09 -1.94
C ASN A 129 10.36 23.72 -2.37
N ALA A 130 11.13 22.66 -2.10
CA ALA A 130 10.76 21.28 -2.37
C ALA A 130 11.42 20.36 -1.34
N PRO A 131 10.76 19.26 -0.90
CA PRO A 131 11.35 18.30 0.02
C PRO A 131 12.59 17.63 -0.59
N SER A 132 13.56 17.29 0.26
CA SER A 132 14.77 16.56 -0.12
C SER A 132 14.48 15.12 -0.53
N SER A 133 15.46 14.46 -1.17
CA SER A 133 15.39 13.02 -1.44
C SER A 133 15.31 12.17 -0.16
N ILE A 134 15.88 12.65 0.95
CA ILE A 134 15.78 12.00 2.27
C ILE A 134 14.36 12.12 2.83
N ASP A 135 13.72 13.29 2.69
CA ASP A 135 12.31 13.46 3.08
C ASP A 135 11.41 12.49 2.31
N TYR A 136 11.65 12.31 1.01
CA TYR A 136 10.91 11.36 0.19
C TYR A 136 11.19 9.90 0.58
N LEU A 137 12.41 9.55 1.01
CA LEU A 137 12.72 8.22 1.54
C LEU A 137 11.92 7.92 2.82
N LEU A 138 11.91 8.86 3.77
CA LEU A 138 11.13 8.75 5.01
C LEU A 138 9.63 8.69 4.71
N THR A 139 9.16 9.52 3.78
CA THR A 139 7.78 9.54 3.31
C THR A 139 7.38 8.20 2.70
N ALA A 140 8.24 7.60 1.87
CA ALA A 140 7.99 6.30 1.26
C ALA A 140 7.87 5.18 2.31
N LEU A 141 8.73 5.20 3.35
CA LEU A 141 8.64 4.25 4.46
C LEU A 141 7.36 4.44 5.27
N ALA A 142 7.10 5.66 5.75
CA ALA A 142 5.92 5.98 6.56
C ALA A 142 4.62 5.67 5.81
N SER A 143 4.48 6.16 4.57
CA SER A 143 3.26 5.94 3.78
C SER A 143 3.03 4.45 3.46
N CYS A 144 4.09 3.69 3.18
CA CYS A 144 3.98 2.25 2.96
C CYS A 144 3.46 1.53 4.21
N LEU A 145 3.90 1.94 5.40
CA LEU A 145 3.46 1.39 6.68
C LEU A 145 2.02 1.81 7.03
N VAL A 146 1.67 3.10 6.93
CA VAL A 146 0.32 3.60 7.20
C VAL A 146 -0.71 2.94 6.29
N VAL A 147 -0.47 2.95 4.98
CA VAL A 147 -1.41 2.36 4.01
C VAL A 147 -1.46 0.85 4.16
N GLY A 148 -0.31 0.20 4.41
CA GLY A 148 -0.24 -1.23 4.69
C GLY A 148 -1.06 -1.63 5.93
N TYR A 149 -0.93 -0.88 7.01
CA TYR A 149 -1.70 -1.08 8.23
C TYR A 149 -3.20 -0.92 7.99
N LYS A 150 -3.60 0.17 7.33
CA LYS A 150 -5.01 0.41 6.97
C LYS A 150 -5.60 -0.74 6.16
N ALA A 151 -4.86 -1.24 5.16
CA ALA A 151 -5.29 -2.37 4.35
C ALA A 151 -5.43 -3.67 5.16
N GLN A 152 -4.56 -3.90 6.14
CA GLN A 152 -4.62 -5.05 7.05
C GLN A 152 -5.77 -4.94 8.06
N ALA A 153 -6.02 -3.75 8.60
CA ALA A 153 -7.14 -3.46 9.50
C ALA A 153 -8.49 -3.66 8.80
N SER A 154 -8.64 -3.11 7.60
CA SER A 154 -9.85 -3.26 6.77
C SER A 154 -10.20 -4.73 6.52
N LYS A 155 -9.21 -5.56 6.16
CA LYS A 155 -9.42 -7.01 5.95
C LYS A 155 -9.88 -7.76 7.20
N ARG A 156 -9.66 -7.21 8.39
CA ARG A 156 -10.05 -7.78 9.68
C ARG A 156 -11.30 -7.12 10.26
N ASN A 157 -11.95 -6.21 9.53
CA ASN A 157 -13.07 -5.40 10.02
C ASN A 157 -12.73 -4.53 11.24
N VAL A 158 -11.46 -4.14 11.41
CA VAL A 158 -11.02 -3.26 12.50
C VAL A 158 -11.28 -1.81 12.14
N VAL A 159 -11.88 -1.08 13.06
CA VAL A 159 -12.19 0.35 12.93
C VAL A 159 -10.98 1.14 13.38
N ILE A 160 -10.57 2.14 12.59
CA ILE A 160 -9.46 3.03 12.93
C ILE A 160 -9.96 4.46 12.87
N ASP A 161 -9.90 5.16 13.99
CA ASP A 161 -10.36 6.55 14.11
C ASP A 161 -9.28 7.52 13.63
N HIS A 162 -8.03 7.28 14.08
CA HIS A 162 -6.89 8.11 13.72
C HIS A 162 -5.62 7.28 13.54
N MET A 163 -4.79 7.70 12.57
CA MET A 163 -3.43 7.18 12.38
C MET A 163 -2.50 8.33 12.04
N GLU A 164 -1.38 8.42 12.75
CA GLU A 164 -0.33 9.39 12.45
C GLU A 164 1.03 8.72 12.58
N PHE A 165 1.93 9.06 11.67
CA PHE A 165 3.29 8.55 11.68
C PHE A 165 4.25 9.72 11.80
N SER A 166 5.11 9.67 12.82
CA SER A 166 6.23 10.60 12.97
C SER A 166 7.53 9.85 12.80
N LEU A 167 8.33 10.23 11.80
CA LEU A 167 9.65 9.67 11.55
C LEU A 167 10.70 10.76 11.62
N LYS A 168 11.89 10.37 12.07
CA LYS A 168 13.14 11.13 11.92
C LYS A 168 14.19 10.19 11.35
N GLY A 169 14.93 10.67 10.38
CA GLY A 169 16.11 9.98 9.86
C GLY A 169 17.18 11.00 9.52
N GLY A 170 18.43 10.56 9.53
CA GLY A 170 19.57 11.42 9.26
C GLY A 170 20.66 10.69 8.50
N LEU A 171 21.56 11.47 7.92
CA LEU A 171 22.81 10.94 7.38
C LEU A 171 23.77 10.66 8.54
N ASP A 172 24.59 9.63 8.37
CA ASP A 172 25.69 9.29 9.26
C ASP A 172 26.69 10.45 9.37
N ASN A 173 27.07 11.02 8.23
CA ASN A 173 27.88 12.23 8.15
C ASN A 173 27.42 13.16 7.03
N VAL A 174 26.70 14.24 7.39
CA VAL A 174 26.27 15.28 6.44
C VAL A 174 27.42 16.19 6.01
N LEU A 175 28.46 16.36 6.83
CA LEU A 175 29.61 17.21 6.50
C LEU A 175 30.45 16.59 5.37
N TYR A 176 30.61 15.26 5.40
CA TYR A 176 31.19 14.50 4.30
C TYR A 176 30.38 14.65 3.00
N HIS A 177 29.03 14.64 3.08
CA HIS A 177 28.18 14.90 1.92
C HIS A 177 28.35 16.33 1.35
N LEU A 178 28.60 17.31 2.22
CA LEU A 178 28.86 18.70 1.86
C LEU A 178 30.32 18.98 1.46
N GLU A 179 31.15 17.94 1.37
CA GLU A 179 32.58 18.05 1.03
C GLU A 179 33.38 18.93 2.02
N LEU A 180 32.95 18.99 3.28
CA LEU A 180 33.63 19.70 4.36
C LEU A 180 34.59 18.81 5.16
N GLU A 181 34.47 17.49 5.02
CA GLU A 181 35.32 16.48 5.63
C GLU A 181 35.78 15.46 4.57
N ASP A 182 37.05 15.04 4.63
CA ASP A 182 37.66 14.14 3.64
C ASP A 182 37.35 12.65 3.87
N GLU A 183 36.94 12.27 5.08
CA GLU A 183 36.60 10.90 5.46
C GLU A 183 35.22 10.85 6.12
N GLY A 184 34.39 9.87 5.75
CA GLY A 184 33.06 9.71 6.31
C GLY A 184 32.12 8.87 5.45
N SER A 185 30.83 8.89 5.79
CA SER A 185 29.78 8.22 5.02
C SER A 185 28.52 9.08 4.91
N PRO A 186 27.96 9.31 3.72
CA PRO A 186 26.72 10.06 3.54
C PRO A 186 25.49 9.14 3.63
N LYS A 187 25.62 7.93 4.19
CA LYS A 187 24.54 6.95 4.26
C LYS A 187 23.51 7.34 5.30
N VAL A 188 22.25 7.00 5.08
CA VAL A 188 21.26 6.97 6.17
C VAL A 188 21.58 5.77 7.05
N ASN A 189 21.88 5.99 8.34
CA ASN A 189 22.26 4.91 9.26
C ASN A 189 21.12 4.49 10.20
N GLN A 190 20.23 5.43 10.55
CA GLN A 190 19.15 5.20 11.50
C GLN A 190 17.89 5.96 11.12
N ILE A 191 16.74 5.29 11.32
CA ILE A 191 15.42 5.90 11.29
C ILE A 191 14.72 5.57 12.60
N ILE A 192 14.27 6.59 13.32
CA ILE A 192 13.49 6.45 14.54
C ILE A 192 12.11 7.06 14.36
N GLY A 193 11.11 6.56 15.07
CA GLY A 193 9.80 7.20 15.04
C GLY A 193 8.76 6.56 15.92
N THR A 194 7.56 7.11 15.81
CA THR A 194 6.37 6.65 16.51
C THR A 194 5.20 6.56 15.52
N PHE A 195 4.51 5.43 15.56
CA PHE A 195 3.25 5.25 14.86
C PHE A 195 2.11 5.34 15.88
N TYR A 196 1.32 6.41 15.80
CA TYR A 196 0.19 6.66 16.67
C TYR A 196 -1.09 6.10 16.06
N ILE A 197 -1.86 5.35 16.84
CA ILE A 197 -3.14 4.77 16.41
C ILE A 197 -4.20 5.04 17.47
N SER A 198 -5.38 5.47 17.03
CA SER A 198 -6.58 5.52 17.87
C SER A 198 -7.68 4.68 17.23
N SER A 199 -8.30 3.82 18.04
CA SER A 199 -9.30 2.84 17.61
C SER A 199 -10.09 2.34 18.83
N PRO A 200 -11.38 1.99 18.66
CA PRO A 200 -12.18 1.37 19.70
C PRO A 200 -11.91 -0.14 19.86
N ASP A 201 -11.14 -0.75 18.95
CA ASP A 201 -10.79 -2.17 18.97
C ASP A 201 -9.69 -2.47 20.00
N ALA A 202 -9.58 -3.74 20.41
CA ALA A 202 -8.61 -4.17 21.42
C ALA A 202 -7.15 -3.95 20.98
N GLU A 203 -6.31 -3.49 21.91
CA GLU A 203 -4.87 -3.24 21.73
C GLU A 203 -4.12 -4.44 21.13
N GLU A 204 -4.40 -5.66 21.60
CA GLU A 204 -3.81 -6.89 21.08
C GLU A 204 -4.05 -7.05 19.56
N THR A 205 -5.27 -6.77 19.09
CA THR A 205 -5.62 -6.81 17.67
C THR A 205 -4.82 -5.78 16.87
N LEU A 206 -4.64 -4.57 17.42
CA LEU A 206 -3.89 -3.49 16.77
C LEU A 206 -2.40 -3.84 16.65
N GLU A 207 -1.82 -4.43 17.71
CA GLU A 207 -0.45 -4.92 17.69
C GLU A 207 -0.25 -6.04 16.67
N GLU A 208 -1.19 -6.99 16.56
CA GLU A 208 -1.12 -8.06 15.56
C GLU A 208 -1.13 -7.51 14.13
N ILE A 209 -1.98 -6.52 13.86
CA ILE A 209 -2.00 -5.82 12.56
C ILE A 209 -0.66 -5.14 12.32
N TRP A 210 -0.07 -4.51 13.34
CA TRP A 210 1.23 -3.86 13.23
C TRP A 210 2.36 -4.84 12.87
N ARG A 211 2.47 -5.95 13.60
CA ARG A 211 3.44 -7.03 13.31
C ARG A 211 3.24 -7.58 11.89
N SER A 212 2.00 -7.83 11.48
CA SER A 212 1.69 -8.27 10.12
C SER A 212 2.04 -7.22 9.06
N THR A 213 1.95 -5.93 9.39
CA THR A 213 2.27 -4.82 8.48
C THR A 213 3.78 -4.73 8.25
N LEU A 214 4.58 -4.82 9.32
CA LEU A 214 6.04 -4.81 9.24
C LEU A 214 6.56 -5.93 8.35
N VAL A 215 6.04 -7.15 8.50
CA VAL A 215 6.45 -8.33 7.69
C VAL A 215 6.10 -8.17 6.20
N ARG A 216 5.04 -7.42 5.88
CA ARG A 216 4.50 -7.33 4.50
C ARG A 216 4.85 -6.03 3.78
N SER A 217 5.41 -5.04 4.49
CA SER A 217 5.76 -3.75 3.91
C SER A 217 7.03 -3.88 3.05
N PRO A 218 6.95 -3.66 1.72
CA PRO A 218 8.12 -3.78 0.85
C PRO A 218 9.22 -2.77 1.19
N ILE A 219 8.87 -1.54 1.59
CA ILE A 219 9.85 -0.51 1.92
C ILE A 219 10.53 -0.81 3.25
N TYR A 220 9.77 -1.17 4.29
CA TYR A 220 10.35 -1.54 5.58
C TYR A 220 11.28 -2.75 5.45
N GLN A 221 10.84 -3.82 4.77
CA GLN A 221 11.64 -5.03 4.56
C GLN A 221 12.90 -4.78 3.72
N THR A 222 12.88 -3.80 2.82
CA THR A 222 14.08 -3.41 2.06
C THR A 222 15.06 -2.63 2.93
N LEU A 223 14.57 -1.62 3.66
CA LEU A 223 15.43 -0.72 4.43
C LEU A 223 16.01 -1.37 5.69
N THR A 224 15.25 -2.22 6.37
CA THR A 224 15.70 -2.87 7.62
C THR A 224 16.89 -3.83 7.42
N GLN A 225 17.23 -4.18 6.17
CA GLN A 225 18.42 -4.97 5.84
C GLN A 225 19.72 -4.15 5.86
N SER A 226 19.60 -2.81 5.76
CA SER A 226 20.74 -1.90 5.61
C SER A 226 20.78 -0.79 6.67
N ILE A 227 19.66 -0.52 7.35
CA ILE A 227 19.45 0.64 8.22
C ILE A 227 18.82 0.15 9.52
N ASP A 228 19.23 0.71 10.66
CA ASP A 228 18.56 0.49 11.94
C ASP A 228 17.23 1.27 11.97
N ILE A 229 16.10 0.56 12.11
CA ILE A 229 14.77 1.15 12.12
C ILE A 229 14.08 0.84 13.43
N ASN A 230 13.91 1.87 14.27
CA ASN A 230 13.23 1.75 15.56
C ASN A 230 11.94 2.57 15.56
N ILE A 231 10.81 1.87 15.45
CA ILE A 231 9.48 2.49 15.42
C ILE A 231 8.69 1.97 16.61
N ASN A 232 8.27 2.88 17.49
CA ASN A 232 7.36 2.57 18.57
C ASN A 232 5.90 2.63 18.10
N LEU A 233 5.09 1.62 18.40
CA LEU A 233 3.65 1.71 18.26
C LEU A 233 3.09 2.38 19.52
N ALA A 234 2.32 3.46 19.36
CA ALA A 234 1.66 4.18 20.43
C ALA A 234 0.15 4.15 20.21
N ILE A 235 -0.56 3.39 21.04
CA ILE A 235 -2.03 3.31 20.99
C ILE A 235 -2.59 4.39 21.91
N VAL A 236 -3.43 5.25 21.34
CA VAL A 236 -4.04 6.40 22.02
C VAL A 236 -5.54 6.11 22.11
N ILE A 237 -6.00 5.80 23.33
CA ILE A 237 -7.40 5.52 23.66
C ILE A 237 -8.15 6.85 23.82
#